data_AF-A0A1A8DWL6-F1
#
_entry.id   AF-A0A1A8DWL6-F1
#
_cell.length_a   1.000
_cell.length_b   1.000
_cell.length_c   1.000
_cell.angle_alpha   90.00
_cell.angle_beta   90.00
_cell.angle_gamma   90.00
#
_symmetry.space_group_name_H-M   'P 1'
#
loop_
_entity.id
_entity.type
_entity.pdbx_description
1 polymer ?
#
loop_
_entity_poly.entity_id
_entity_poly.type
_entity_poly.pdbx_seq_one_letter_code
_entity_poly.pdbx_strand_id
1 'polypeptide(L)'
;MEFGEESSPALAFEKNAFELTVEDVYDISYVIGRDLLKISSTGEEVSDLQFRIVRVLEMFETLVNKYNLSLEEMKMERDNLRSELDRIMKDGSSSGQSIQTGGPNQLVVDLTDPNRPRFTMQE
;
A
#
# COMPACT_ATOMS: atom_id res chain seq x y z
N MET A 1 -20.36 -18.13 22.54
CA MET A 1 -20.14 -18.03 21.09
C MET A 1 -20.90 -16.80 20.67
N GLU A 2 -20.22 -15.67 20.68
CA GLU A 2 -20.80 -14.37 20.36
C GLU A 2 -20.95 -14.36 18.83
N PHE A 3 -22.19 -14.44 18.35
CA PHE A 3 -22.48 -14.16 16.95
C PHE A 3 -22.11 -12.70 16.77
N GLY A 4 -21.02 -12.45 16.03
CA GLY A 4 -20.64 -11.10 15.64
C GLY A 4 -21.88 -10.43 15.06
N GLU A 5 -22.17 -9.22 15.54
CA GLU A 5 -23.20 -8.37 14.98
C GLU A 5 -23.00 -8.39 13.45
N GLU A 6 -23.94 -9.01 12.72
CA GLU A 6 -23.98 -8.90 11.26
C GLU A 6 -24.17 -7.42 10.97
N SER A 7 -23.04 -6.75 10.76
CA SER A 7 -22.96 -5.36 10.34
C SER A 7 -23.89 -5.20 9.15
N SER A 8 -24.93 -4.38 9.30
CA SER A 8 -25.92 -4.20 8.25
C SER A 8 -25.20 -3.80 6.95
N PRO A 9 -25.53 -4.40 5.78
CA PRO A 9 -24.88 -4.04 4.51
C PRO A 9 -25.09 -2.56 4.14
N ALA A 10 -26.03 -1.87 4.79
CA ALA A 10 -26.20 -0.43 4.67
C ALA A 10 -25.02 0.39 5.25
N LEU A 11 -24.24 -0.18 6.18
CA LEU A 11 -23.10 0.50 6.80
C LEU A 11 -21.95 0.74 5.81
N ALA A 12 -21.88 -0.01 4.71
CA ALA A 12 -20.93 0.22 3.63
C ALA A 12 -21.05 1.64 3.03
N PHE A 13 -22.24 2.27 3.07
CA PHE A 13 -22.45 3.64 2.61
C PHE A 13 -21.88 4.72 3.53
N GLU A 14 -21.59 4.38 4.78
CA GLU A 14 -21.05 5.32 5.78
C GLU A 14 -19.52 5.35 5.79
N LYS A 15 -18.88 4.38 5.13
CA LYS A 15 -17.42 4.27 5.04
C LYS A 15 -16.84 5.36 4.13
N ASN A 16 -15.60 5.74 4.42
CA ASN A 16 -14.84 6.60 3.51
C ASN A 16 -14.54 5.84 2.22
N ALA A 17 -14.63 6.51 1.06
CA ALA A 17 -14.38 5.90 -0.24
C ALA A 17 -12.99 5.25 -0.37
N PHE A 18 -11.98 5.77 0.33
CA PHE A 18 -10.61 5.22 0.35
C PHE A 18 -10.42 4.05 1.33
N GLU A 19 -11.41 3.77 2.16
CA GLU A 19 -11.41 2.67 3.13
C GLU A 19 -12.30 1.51 2.69
N LEU A 20 -12.94 1.63 1.53
CA LEU A 20 -13.81 0.60 0.99
C LEU A 20 -13.02 -0.64 0.57
N THR A 21 -13.64 -1.79 0.82
CA THR A 21 -13.19 -3.10 0.36
C THR A 21 -14.11 -3.61 -0.75
N VAL A 22 -13.71 -4.70 -1.41
CA VAL A 22 -14.55 -5.36 -2.41
C VAL A 22 -15.85 -5.89 -1.78
N GLU A 23 -15.79 -6.34 -0.53
CA GLU A 23 -16.97 -6.77 0.24
C GLU A 23 -17.98 -5.64 0.41
N ASP A 24 -17.51 -4.43 0.73
CA ASP A 24 -18.37 -3.25 0.85
C ASP A 24 -19.09 -2.91 -0.46
N VAL A 25 -18.43 -3.11 -1.61
CA VAL A 25 -19.05 -2.90 -2.93
C VAL A 25 -20.14 -3.95 -3.18
N TYR A 26 -19.97 -5.19 -2.71
CA TYR A 26 -21.01 -6.21 -2.78
C TYR A 26 -22.21 -5.89 -1.87
N ASP A 27 -21.96 -5.39 -0.67
CA ASP A 27 -23.01 -4.95 0.25
C ASP A 27 -23.83 -3.79 -0.34
N ILE A 28 -23.15 -2.79 -0.89
CA ILE A 28 -23.78 -1.67 -1.62
C ILE A 28 -24.62 -2.22 -2.79
N SER A 29 -24.06 -3.14 -3.57
CA SER A 29 -24.74 -3.76 -4.72
C SER A 29 -26.00 -4.52 -4.29
N TYR A 30 -25.95 -5.24 -3.16
CA TYR A 30 -27.09 -5.96 -2.60
C TYR A 30 -28.22 -5.02 -2.17
N VAL A 31 -27.90 -3.94 -1.46
CA VAL A 31 -28.88 -2.93 -1.01
C VAL A 31 -29.53 -2.25 -2.22
N ILE A 32 -28.72 -1.79 -3.18
CA ILE A 32 -29.21 -1.14 -4.41
C ILE A 32 -30.07 -2.11 -5.21
N GLY A 33 -29.63 -3.36 -5.41
CA GLY A 33 -30.38 -4.37 -6.14
C GLY A 33 -31.76 -4.65 -5.54
N ARG A 34 -31.86 -4.69 -4.21
CA ARG A 34 -33.14 -4.81 -3.51
C ARG A 34 -34.05 -3.60 -3.72
N ASP A 35 -33.51 -2.40 -3.66
CA ASP A 35 -34.30 -1.18 -3.84
C ASP A 35 -34.75 -1.00 -5.29
N LEU A 36 -33.91 -1.38 -6.25
CA LEU A 36 -34.27 -1.47 -7.67
C LEU A 36 -35.40 -2.48 -7.89
N LEU A 37 -35.38 -3.63 -7.22
CA LEU A 37 -36.45 -4.65 -7.34
C LEU A 37 -37.81 -4.15 -6.82
N LYS A 38 -37.83 -3.26 -5.82
CA LYS A 38 -39.08 -2.65 -5.32
C LYS A 38 -39.71 -1.70 -6.35
N ILE A 39 -38.88 -1.05 -7.17
CA ILE A 39 -39.35 -0.10 -8.19
C ILE A 39 -39.46 -0.74 -9.58
N SER A 40 -38.84 -1.89 -9.84
CA SER A 40 -38.84 -2.55 -11.15
C SER A 40 -40.21 -3.07 -11.58
N SER A 41 -41.23 -3.07 -10.70
CA SER A 41 -42.62 -3.34 -11.07
C SER A 41 -43.23 -2.25 -12.00
N THR A 42 -42.49 -1.18 -12.31
CA THR A 42 -43.00 0.02 -13.01
C THR A 42 -42.65 0.12 -14.51
N GLY A 43 -41.82 -0.77 -15.09
CA GLY A 43 -41.64 -0.84 -16.56
C GLY A 43 -40.22 -1.13 -17.08
N GLU A 44 -40.07 -1.23 -18.41
CA GLU A 44 -38.84 -1.58 -19.15
C GLU A 44 -37.68 -0.59 -18.94
N GLU A 45 -37.98 0.71 -18.76
CA GLU A 45 -36.98 1.76 -18.53
C GLU A 45 -36.15 1.53 -17.25
N VAL A 46 -36.73 0.87 -16.24
CA VAL A 46 -36.04 0.54 -14.98
C VAL A 46 -34.99 -0.55 -15.19
N SER A 47 -35.22 -1.49 -16.12
CA SER A 47 -34.27 -2.54 -16.46
C SER A 47 -33.00 -1.96 -17.10
N ASP A 48 -33.16 -1.03 -18.05
CA ASP A 48 -32.01 -0.35 -18.68
C ASP A 48 -31.20 0.48 -17.67
N LEU A 49 -31.87 1.11 -16.70
CA LEU A 49 -31.18 1.79 -15.61
C LEU A 49 -30.46 0.80 -14.69
N GLN A 50 -31.09 -0.34 -14.36
CA GLN A 50 -30.47 -1.40 -13.57
C GLN A 50 -29.17 -1.91 -14.22
N PHE A 51 -29.16 -2.18 -15.51
CA PHE A 51 -27.94 -2.61 -16.21
C PHE A 51 -26.84 -1.55 -16.17
N ARG A 52 -27.19 -0.26 -16.31
CA ARG A 52 -26.22 0.84 -16.18
C ARG A 52 -25.66 0.95 -14.76
N ILE A 53 -26.49 0.74 -13.75
CA ILE A 53 -26.06 0.73 -12.35
C ILE A 53 -25.13 -0.45 -12.07
N VAL A 54 -25.47 -1.66 -12.53
CA VAL A 54 -24.60 -2.85 -12.44
C VAL A 54 -23.24 -2.54 -13.07
N ARG A 55 -23.24 -1.92 -14.25
CA ARG A 55 -21.98 -1.54 -14.91
C ARG A 55 -21.14 -0.57 -14.10
N VAL A 56 -21.76 0.40 -13.42
CA VAL A 56 -21.05 1.33 -12.52
C VAL A 56 -20.48 0.59 -11.31
N LEU A 57 -21.22 -0.33 -10.72
CA LEU A 57 -20.77 -1.14 -9.58
C LEU A 57 -19.58 -2.06 -9.95
N GLU A 58 -19.59 -2.68 -11.14
CA GLU A 58 -18.45 -3.45 -11.66
C GLU A 58 -17.18 -2.60 -11.82
N MET A 59 -17.33 -1.39 -12.38
CA MET A 59 -16.21 -0.45 -12.52
C MET A 59 -15.70 -0.02 -11.14
N PHE A 60 -16.63 0.18 -10.18
CA PHE A 60 -16.28 0.57 -8.84
C PHE A 60 -15.52 -0.53 -8.08
N GLU A 61 -15.99 -1.78 -8.16
CA GLU A 61 -15.29 -2.96 -7.65
C GLU A 61 -13.86 -3.02 -8.19
N THR A 62 -13.69 -2.85 -9.49
CA THR A 62 -12.37 -2.88 -10.14
C THR A 62 -11.44 -1.79 -9.59
N LEU A 63 -11.97 -0.57 -9.38
CA LEU A 63 -11.20 0.55 -8.84
C LEU A 63 -10.81 0.32 -7.38
N VAL A 64 -11.75 -0.13 -6.55
CA VAL A 64 -11.51 -0.45 -5.14
C VAL A 64 -10.49 -1.57 -5.00
N ASN A 65 -10.64 -2.64 -5.77
CA ASN A 65 -9.69 -3.75 -5.78
C ASN A 65 -8.28 -3.31 -6.18
N LYS A 66 -8.16 -2.55 -7.28
CA LYS A 66 -6.87 -2.05 -7.76
C LYS A 66 -6.22 -1.09 -6.75
N TYR A 67 -7.00 -0.22 -6.13
CA TYR A 67 -6.51 0.68 -5.08
C TYR A 67 -5.96 -0.10 -3.89
N ASN A 68 -6.71 -1.08 -3.38
CA ASN A 68 -6.28 -1.90 -2.24
C ASN A 68 -5.02 -2.71 -2.53
N LEU A 69 -4.92 -3.32 -3.72
CA LEU A 69 -3.70 -4.01 -4.16
C LEU A 69 -2.50 -3.07 -4.23
N SER A 70 -2.65 -1.90 -4.86
CA SER A 70 -1.58 -0.93 -4.98
C SER A 70 -1.15 -0.36 -3.62
N LEU A 71 -2.11 -0.13 -2.71
CA LEU A 71 -1.82 0.31 -1.35
C LEU A 71 -1.03 -0.74 -0.58
N GLU A 72 -1.38 -2.02 -0.73
CA GLU A 72 -0.71 -3.13 -0.06
C GLU A 72 0.71 -3.34 -0.60
N GLU A 73 0.90 -3.28 -1.92
CA GLU A 73 2.22 -3.31 -2.56
C GLU A 73 3.14 -2.20 -2.02
N MET A 74 2.63 -0.97 -1.93
CA MET A 74 3.38 0.18 -1.39
C MET A 74 3.72 -0.01 0.10
N LYS A 75 2.83 -0.60 0.90
CA LYS A 75 3.10 -0.92 2.30
C LYS A 75 4.22 -1.94 2.42
N MET A 76 4.18 -3.01 1.61
CA MET A 76 5.22 -4.03 1.58
C MET A 76 6.58 -3.45 1.18
N GLU A 77 6.63 -2.60 0.15
CA GLU A 77 7.86 -1.91 -0.26
C GLU A 77 8.41 -1.04 0.87
N ARG A 78 7.55 -0.24 1.50
CA ARG A 78 7.93 0.60 2.66
C ARG A 78 8.48 -0.23 3.81
N ASP A 79 7.86 -1.38 4.10
CA ASP A 79 8.29 -2.25 5.21
C ASP A 79 9.61 -2.97 4.87
N ASN A 80 9.81 -3.36 3.62
CA ASN A 80 11.09 -3.89 3.15
C ASN A 80 12.21 -2.85 3.29
N LEU A 81 11.99 -1.63 2.80
CA LEU A 81 12.97 -0.53 2.90
C LEU A 81 13.31 -0.19 4.36
N ARG A 82 12.31 -0.17 5.25
CA ARG A 82 12.55 0.03 6.70
C ARG A 82 13.42 -1.08 7.29
N SER A 83 13.13 -2.34 6.95
CA SER A 83 13.92 -3.49 7.39
C SER A 83 15.36 -3.45 6.87
N GLU A 84 15.57 -3.04 5.62
CA GLU A 84 16.90 -2.84 5.05
C GLU A 84 17.68 -1.73 5.76
N LEU A 85 17.05 -0.60 6.04
CA LEU A 85 17.66 0.50 6.80
C LEU A 85 18.06 0.07 8.22
N ASP A 86 17.19 -0.66 8.91
CA ASP A 86 17.46 -1.16 10.26
C ASP A 86 18.67 -2.11 10.29
N ARG A 87 18.80 -2.97 9.27
CA ARG A 87 19.98 -3.84 9.09
C ARG A 87 21.25 -3.02 8.87
N ILE A 88 21.22 -2.04 7.96
CA ILE A 88 22.37 -1.17 7.68
C ILE A 88 22.77 -0.39 8.93
N MET A 89 21.81 0.13 9.70
CA MET A 89 22.10 0.87 10.94
C MET A 89 22.74 -0.02 12.00
N LYS A 90 22.28 -1.28 12.12
CA LYS A 90 22.85 -2.26 13.05
C LYS A 90 24.25 -2.71 12.64
N ASP A 91 24.48 -2.94 11.34
CA ASP A 91 25.78 -3.35 10.81
C ASP A 91 26.80 -2.20 10.79
N GLY A 92 26.35 -0.97 10.50
CA GLY A 92 27.17 0.25 10.62
C GLY A 92 27.58 0.55 12.07
N SER A 93 26.77 0.13 13.05
CA SER A 93 27.09 0.24 14.48
C SER A 93 28.08 -0.83 14.96
N SER A 94 28.19 -1.97 14.28
CA SER A 94 29.14 -3.05 14.60
C SER A 94 30.46 -2.94 13.83
N SER A 95 30.49 -2.23 12.69
CA SER A 95 31.72 -1.84 11.99
C SER A 95 32.36 -0.53 12.53
N GLY A 96 31.79 0.06 13.58
CA GLY A 96 32.23 1.30 14.22
C GLY A 96 33.38 1.18 15.23
N GLN A 97 34.36 0.31 15.00
CA GLN A 97 35.63 0.35 15.71
C GLN A 97 36.78 0.62 14.73
N SER A 98 36.75 1.78 14.05
CA SER A 98 37.93 2.53 13.54
C SER A 98 37.60 3.65 12.54
N ILE A 99 36.55 4.45 12.75
CA ILE A 99 36.42 5.71 11.99
C ILE A 99 36.50 6.86 12.99
N GLN A 100 37.72 7.39 13.08
CA GLN A 100 38.04 8.61 13.78
C GLN A 100 37.13 9.73 13.26
N THR A 101 36.48 10.40 14.20
CA THR A 101 35.68 11.61 13.98
C THR A 101 36.49 12.65 13.22
N GLY A 102 36.17 12.84 11.95
CA GLY A 102 36.76 13.86 11.09
C GLY A 102 35.67 14.70 10.45
N GLY A 103 35.69 16.01 10.69
CA GLY A 103 34.73 16.97 10.13
C GLY A 103 34.73 17.01 8.59
N PRO A 104 33.97 17.93 7.97
CA PRO A 104 33.52 17.88 6.57
C PRO A 104 34.61 17.96 5.48
N ASN A 105 35.90 17.89 5.85
CA ASN A 105 37.05 17.94 4.95
C ASN A 105 38.08 16.82 5.19
N GLN A 106 37.74 15.73 5.87
CA GLN A 106 38.71 14.67 6.16
C GLN A 106 38.65 13.54 5.11
N LEU A 107 39.75 13.41 4.36
CA LEU A 107 39.99 12.33 3.41
C LEU A 107 40.00 10.98 4.17
N VAL A 108 39.11 10.06 3.79
CA VAL A 108 39.14 8.67 4.28
C VAL A 108 40.30 7.96 3.61
N VAL A 109 41.36 7.71 4.37
CA VAL A 109 42.56 7.01 3.91
C VAL A 109 42.41 5.53 4.22
N ASP A 110 42.23 4.70 3.19
CA ASP A 110 42.30 3.25 3.34
C ASP A 110 43.75 2.82 3.49
N LEU A 111 44.10 2.32 4.69
CA LEU A 111 45.44 1.83 5.01
C LEU A 111 45.70 0.41 4.47
N THR A 112 44.69 -0.24 3.90
CA THR A 112 44.76 -1.62 3.41
C THR A 112 44.86 -1.75 1.89
N ASP A 113 44.76 -0.65 1.14
CA ASP A 113 44.86 -0.66 -0.34
C ASP A 113 46.28 -1.05 -0.81
N PRO A 114 46.45 -2.24 -1.44
CA PRO A 114 47.74 -2.71 -1.93
C PRO A 114 48.26 -1.91 -3.12
N ASN A 115 47.39 -1.23 -3.87
CA ASN A 115 47.73 -0.43 -5.04
C ASN A 115 48.00 1.04 -4.70
N ARG A 116 48.12 1.37 -3.41
CA ARG A 116 48.45 2.71 -2.96
C ARG A 116 49.73 3.20 -3.65
N PRO A 117 49.69 4.31 -4.42
CA PRO A 117 50.88 4.84 -5.05
C PRO A 117 51.88 5.26 -3.97
N ARG A 118 52.93 4.45 -3.78
CA ARG A 118 54.07 4.80 -2.95
C ARG A 118 54.82 5.87 -3.73
N PHE A 119 54.62 7.14 -3.37
CA PHE A 119 55.51 8.20 -3.82
C PHE A 119 56.94 7.78 -3.41
N THR A 120 57.73 7.33 -4.38
CA THR A 120 59.14 7.05 -4.17
C THR A 120 59.83 8.39 -4.02
N MET A 121 60.20 8.73 -2.79
CA MET A 121 61.26 9.71 -2.57
C MET A 121 62.56 9.04 -3.03
N GLN A 122 62.96 9.34 -4.27
CA GLN A 122 64.33 9.13 -4.70
C GLN A 122 65.22 10.15 -3.97
N GLU A 123 66.29 9.65 -3.35
CA GLU A 123 67.36 10.44 -2.71
C GLU A 123 68.00 11.46 -3.66
#